data_AF-A0A5N6KR45-F1
#
_entry.id   AF-A0A5N6KR45-F1
#
_cell.length_a   1.000
_cell.length_b   1.000
_cell.length_c   1.000
_cell.angle_alpha   90.00
_cell.angle_beta   90.00
_cell.angle_gamma   90.00
#
_symmetry.space_group_name_H-M   'P 1'
#
loop_
_entity.id
_entity.type
_entity.pdbx_description
1 polymer ?
#
loop_
_entity_poly.entity_id
_entity_poly.type
_entity_poly.pdbx_seq_one_letter_code
_entity_poly.pdbx_strand_id
1 'polypeptide(L)'
;MNRLKGLVGSSQASSVSTSHNGSMTSLAAADETAQMKDAMLAALHIMNDDMESAQKSLEQGSSSYHIVRSLKLRYDSCIALTNYHIARERHRDISSSHHWIRARFHEGGSSVELEQTPRVNMWAETSVRDEAAVKALITHPIDVFIQSGTSLHYGIILLMLSLIPPAFARLLSVIGFRGDRKRGLDLLWRASTVRDNINGCIAALFLTGFYNGLITFLDILPPGAYPKERCDTLMFEMREIYPNSRFWYLQEARSYSAEKDLERAVAMLEKVENEDCKLRQVEALQWFDKGLDLMFMHDYARCSVAFHRCIELNGWSHGFYYYLSACCHIELYRLHSSASSSPLAPAFSPSLEKIIPDASLAAKHANKATEILTDKERNATSFRGLAHAESWPAPAARYELAVAAWVEAGGSTGADAASEGSSKVGAADEKRKKGAGDQRTYDMDKLVECSKLLEEAAAWDSFDLDSRFGIKISTGRETLKALGVANGRRQ
;
A
#
# COMPACT_ATOMS: atom_id res chain seq x y z
N MET A 1 79.73 -1.41 44.37
CA MET A 1 80.63 -0.40 44.98
C MET A 1 80.81 0.75 44.00
N ASN A 2 80.09 1.85 44.30
CA ASN A 2 80.31 3.25 43.95
C ASN A 2 81.39 3.61 42.91
N ARG A 3 81.00 4.35 41.87
CA ARG A 3 81.28 5.80 41.80
C ARG A 3 80.37 6.50 40.78
N LEU A 4 79.84 7.63 41.26
CA LEU A 4 78.83 8.50 40.66
C LEU A 4 79.47 9.90 40.61
N LYS A 5 79.22 10.63 39.50
CA LYS A 5 79.03 12.10 39.37
C LYS A 5 79.96 12.88 38.42
N GLY A 6 79.29 13.73 37.63
CA GLY A 6 79.77 14.88 36.84
C GLY A 6 79.18 14.86 35.43
N LEU A 7 77.90 15.16 35.15
CA LEU A 7 77.06 16.38 35.30
C LEU A 7 77.27 17.46 34.20
N VAL A 8 76.33 17.44 33.22
CA VAL A 8 75.68 18.54 32.45
C VAL A 8 76.49 19.27 31.34
N GLY A 9 75.99 19.41 30.10
CA GLY A 9 74.71 18.98 29.50
C GLY A 9 74.51 19.41 28.03
N SER A 10 73.43 18.92 27.39
CA SER A 10 72.46 19.68 26.56
C SER A 10 71.53 18.75 25.74
N SER A 11 70.24 19.08 25.81
CA SER A 11 69.06 18.74 24.99
C SER A 11 68.68 17.29 24.63
N GLN A 12 67.51 16.92 25.14
CA GLN A 12 66.61 15.80 24.82
C GLN A 12 66.06 15.86 23.37
N ALA A 13 65.72 14.71 22.78
CA ALA A 13 64.32 14.28 22.61
C ALA A 13 64.20 12.86 22.00
N SER A 14 63.58 12.01 22.80
CA SER A 14 62.92 10.71 22.59
C SER A 14 62.39 10.34 21.19
N SER A 15 62.69 9.12 20.76
CA SER A 15 61.88 8.34 19.81
C SER A 15 61.38 7.05 20.47
N VAL A 16 60.06 6.91 20.59
CA VAL A 16 59.39 5.63 20.82
C VAL A 16 58.22 5.57 19.83
N SER A 17 58.35 4.67 18.86
CA SER A 17 57.33 4.33 17.89
C SER A 17 56.48 3.17 18.42
N THR A 18 55.19 3.42 18.63
CA THR A 18 54.19 2.36 18.80
C THR A 18 53.02 2.62 17.84
N SER A 19 52.72 1.59 17.05
CA SER A 19 51.64 1.55 16.06
C SER A 19 50.26 1.79 16.70
N HIS A 20 49.52 2.77 16.19
CA HIS A 20 48.20 3.17 16.67
C HIS A 20 47.18 3.33 15.52
N ASN A 21 47.09 2.36 14.60
CA ASN A 21 46.14 2.43 13.48
C ASN A 21 45.12 1.28 13.39
N GLY A 22 45.09 0.33 14.33
CA GLY A 22 44.14 -0.81 14.31
C GLY A 22 42.88 -0.66 15.17
N SER A 23 42.81 0.34 16.06
CA SER A 23 41.76 0.44 17.10
C SER A 23 40.62 1.41 16.74
N MET A 24 40.91 2.51 16.04
CA MET A 24 39.89 3.55 15.78
C MET A 24 38.87 3.19 14.68
N THR A 25 39.27 2.39 13.68
CA THR A 25 38.36 1.92 12.61
C THR A 25 37.35 0.90 13.11
N SER A 26 37.73 0.03 14.06
CA SER A 26 36.82 -0.96 14.65
C SER A 26 35.79 -0.34 15.59
N LEU A 27 36.14 0.73 16.31
CA LEU A 27 35.20 1.47 17.18
C LEU A 27 34.16 2.23 16.35
N ALA A 28 34.60 2.94 15.30
CA ALA A 28 33.71 3.71 14.43
C ALA A 28 32.68 2.82 13.70
N ALA A 29 33.08 1.64 13.24
CA ALA A 29 32.16 0.68 12.60
C ALA A 29 31.14 0.08 13.59
N ALA A 30 31.56 -0.18 14.84
CA ALA A 30 30.66 -0.64 15.89
C ALA A 30 29.64 0.46 16.29
N ASP A 31 30.11 1.72 16.38
CA ASP A 31 29.26 2.88 16.65
C ASP A 31 28.25 3.12 15.52
N GLU A 32 28.67 3.01 14.26
CA GLU A 32 27.77 3.14 13.09
C GLU A 32 26.70 2.04 13.08
N THR A 33 27.08 0.81 13.42
CA THR A 33 26.14 -0.33 13.52
C THR A 33 25.13 -0.12 14.64
N ALA A 34 25.57 0.39 15.79
CA ALA A 34 24.68 0.71 16.90
C ALA A 34 23.71 1.85 16.55
N GLN A 35 24.21 2.90 15.90
CA GLN A 35 23.39 4.04 15.46
C GLN A 35 22.35 3.64 14.41
N MET A 36 22.68 2.75 13.48
CA MET A 36 21.72 2.22 12.50
C MET A 36 20.63 1.39 13.20
N LYS A 37 21.01 0.52 14.13
CA LYS A 37 20.05 -0.28 14.91
C LYS A 37 19.09 0.59 15.70
N ASP A 38 19.57 1.65 16.33
CA ASP A 38 18.76 2.59 17.09
C ASP A 38 17.71 3.29 16.20
N ALA A 39 18.13 3.77 15.02
CA ALA A 39 17.22 4.35 14.04
C ALA A 39 16.19 3.34 13.51
N MET A 40 16.59 2.07 13.32
CA MET A 40 15.67 1.00 12.92
C MET A 40 14.64 0.70 14.00
N LEU A 41 15.03 0.67 15.28
CA LEU A 41 14.10 0.50 16.40
C LEU A 41 13.05 1.63 16.44
N ALA A 42 13.48 2.87 16.23
CA ALA A 42 12.54 3.99 16.14
C ALA A 42 11.55 3.83 14.97
N ALA A 43 12.00 3.32 13.82
CA ALA A 43 11.12 3.03 12.71
C ALA A 43 10.10 1.92 13.02
N LEU A 44 10.47 0.91 13.83
CA LEU A 44 9.53 -0.12 14.28
C LEU A 44 8.45 0.47 15.20
N HIS A 45 8.79 1.44 16.05
CA HIS A 45 7.80 2.18 16.84
C HIS A 45 6.80 2.93 15.94
N ILE A 46 7.28 3.61 14.88
CA ILE A 46 6.39 4.28 13.90
C ILE A 46 5.45 3.27 13.24
N MET A 47 5.97 2.13 12.80
CA MET A 47 5.15 1.08 12.16
C MET A 47 4.11 0.47 13.11
N ASN A 48 4.33 0.57 14.42
CA ASN A 48 3.41 0.14 15.48
C ASN A 48 2.53 1.27 16.03
N ASP A 49 2.43 2.41 15.33
CA ASP A 49 1.70 3.63 15.73
C ASP A 49 2.17 4.28 17.05
N ASP A 50 3.37 3.94 17.53
CA ASP A 50 4.01 4.51 18.71
C ASP A 50 4.93 5.69 18.34
N MET A 51 4.31 6.80 17.93
CA MET A 51 5.05 7.98 17.50
C MET A 51 5.86 8.64 18.62
N GLU A 52 5.41 8.51 19.87
CA GLU A 52 6.08 9.12 21.04
C GLU A 52 7.39 8.40 21.37
N SER A 53 7.39 7.07 21.45
CA SER A 53 8.61 6.31 21.69
C SER A 53 9.57 6.38 20.50
N ALA A 54 9.03 6.39 19.27
CA ALA A 54 9.83 6.63 18.07
C ALA A 54 10.57 7.96 18.16
N GLN A 55 9.85 9.04 18.52
CA GLN A 55 10.42 10.36 18.66
C GLN A 55 11.48 10.41 19.77
N LYS A 56 11.17 9.84 20.94
CA LYS A 56 12.09 9.81 22.09
C LYS A 56 13.39 9.07 21.75
N SER A 57 13.30 7.98 20.99
CA SER A 57 14.47 7.21 20.53
C SER A 57 15.28 8.03 19.53
N LEU A 58 14.62 8.65 18.55
CA LEU A 58 15.29 9.48 17.55
C LEU A 58 15.96 10.74 18.14
N GLU A 59 15.44 11.28 19.23
CA GLU A 59 15.97 12.49 19.90
C GLU A 59 17.27 12.24 20.67
N GLN A 60 17.55 11.00 21.05
CA GLN A 60 18.76 10.65 21.81
C GLN A 60 19.98 10.48 20.90
N GLY A 61 19.78 10.19 19.61
CA GLY A 61 20.86 9.98 18.66
C GLY A 61 21.27 11.26 17.91
N SER A 62 22.57 11.38 17.63
CA SER A 62 23.17 12.50 16.89
C SER A 62 23.68 12.11 15.50
N SER A 63 23.44 10.86 15.06
CA SER A 63 23.93 10.37 13.77
C SER A 63 23.11 10.89 12.58
N SER A 64 23.64 10.72 11.36
CA SER A 64 22.94 11.08 10.12
C SER A 64 21.53 10.48 10.03
N TYR A 65 21.33 9.26 10.54
CA TYR A 65 20.03 8.57 10.60
C TYR A 65 19.02 9.28 11.51
N HIS A 66 19.49 9.83 12.63
CA HIS A 66 18.68 10.57 13.60
C HIS A 66 18.44 12.04 13.16
N ILE A 67 19.41 12.59 12.42
CA ILE A 67 19.38 13.95 11.87
C ILE A 67 18.34 14.13 10.75
N VAL A 68 17.83 13.07 10.10
CA VAL A 68 16.79 13.20 9.06
C VAL A 68 15.55 13.98 9.57
N ARG A 69 15.24 13.95 10.88
CA ARG A 69 14.23 14.83 11.51
C ARG A 69 14.54 16.32 11.36
N SER A 70 15.80 16.71 11.51
CA SER A 70 16.23 18.13 11.40
C SER A 70 16.04 18.68 9.98
N LEU A 71 15.93 17.80 8.96
CA LEU A 71 15.62 18.19 7.59
C LEU A 71 14.14 18.53 7.44
N LYS A 72 13.20 17.85 8.13
CA LYS A 72 11.77 18.21 8.10
C LYS A 72 11.52 19.58 8.73
N LEU A 73 12.12 19.86 9.89
CA LEU A 73 12.02 21.17 10.56
C LEU A 73 12.66 22.29 9.71
N ARG A 74 13.80 22.01 9.06
CA ARG A 74 14.44 22.94 8.11
C ARG A 74 13.62 23.13 6.83
N TYR A 75 13.02 22.07 6.31
CA TYR A 75 12.17 22.09 5.13
C TYR A 75 10.88 22.89 5.37
N ASP A 76 10.20 22.65 6.50
CA ASP A 76 9.00 23.40 6.89
C ASP A 76 9.34 24.87 7.19
N SER A 77 10.53 25.14 7.76
CA SER A 77 11.05 26.50 7.92
C SER A 77 11.35 27.17 6.57
N CYS A 78 11.93 26.44 5.61
CA CYS A 78 12.15 26.93 4.24
C CYS A 78 10.82 27.24 3.53
N ILE A 79 9.82 26.37 3.63
CA ILE A 79 8.48 26.61 3.06
C ILE A 79 7.82 27.84 3.71
N ALA A 80 7.90 27.98 5.03
CA ALA A 80 7.37 29.15 5.73
C ALA A 80 8.07 30.45 5.31
N LEU A 81 9.40 30.42 5.15
CA LEU A 81 10.19 31.54 4.61
C LEU A 81 9.80 31.87 3.17
N THR A 82 9.67 30.87 2.31
CA THR A 82 9.24 31.05 0.93
C THR A 82 7.82 31.65 0.85
N ASN A 83 6.88 31.16 1.64
CA ASN A 83 5.52 31.71 1.71
C ASN A 83 5.50 33.15 2.27
N TYR A 84 6.35 33.47 3.24
CA TYR A 84 6.54 34.82 3.76
C TYR A 84 7.11 35.78 2.69
N HIS A 85 8.10 35.33 1.91
CA HIS A 85 8.66 36.11 0.80
C HIS A 85 7.64 36.34 -0.32
N ILE A 86 6.86 35.32 -0.68
CA ILE A 86 5.78 35.43 -1.68
C ILE A 86 4.68 36.38 -1.20
N ALA A 87 4.31 36.34 0.09
CA ALA A 87 3.33 37.26 0.67
C ALA A 87 3.85 38.72 0.70
N ARG A 88 5.15 38.91 0.95
CA ARG A 88 5.82 40.21 0.93
C ARG A 88 5.93 40.79 -0.49
N GLU A 89 6.10 39.97 -1.52
CA GLU A 89 6.12 40.39 -2.92
C GLU A 89 4.74 40.81 -3.47
N ARG A 90 3.65 40.31 -2.89
CA ARG A 90 2.27 40.64 -3.30
C ARG A 90 1.76 42.02 -2.83
N HIS A 91 2.45 42.70 -1.92
CA HIS A 91 2.15 44.06 -1.47
C HIS A 91 3.22 45.07 -1.95
N ARG A 92 3.24 45.35 -3.27
CA ARG A 92 4.22 46.22 -3.97
C ARG A 92 4.67 47.48 -3.20
N ASP A 93 5.98 47.75 -3.14
CA ASP A 93 6.66 48.69 -4.07
C ASP A 93 8.19 48.51 -4.06
N ILE A 94 8.79 48.63 -5.24
CA ILE A 94 10.20 48.36 -5.59
C ILE A 94 10.91 49.71 -5.67
N SER A 95 11.69 50.07 -4.65
CA SER A 95 12.59 51.23 -4.75
C SER A 95 13.79 51.15 -3.80
N SER A 96 14.54 50.04 -3.84
CA SER A 96 15.97 50.06 -3.51
C SER A 96 16.58 48.69 -3.78
N SER A 97 16.91 48.49 -5.04
CA SER A 97 17.95 47.57 -5.49
C SER A 97 19.19 47.73 -4.62
N HIS A 98 19.72 46.62 -4.10
CA HIS A 98 21.12 46.29 -3.74
C HIS A 98 21.18 45.49 -2.42
N HIS A 99 21.31 44.16 -2.52
CA HIS A 99 22.47 43.41 -2.03
C HIS A 99 22.30 41.91 -2.27
N TRP A 100 23.08 41.41 -3.23
CA TRP A 100 23.27 39.99 -3.50
C TRP A 100 24.23 39.41 -2.45
N ILE A 101 23.83 38.38 -1.71
CA ILE A 101 24.76 37.60 -0.89
C ILE A 101 25.52 36.63 -1.79
N ARG A 102 26.82 36.93 -1.92
CA ARG A 102 27.84 36.16 -2.62
C ARG A 102 28.36 35.06 -1.66
N ALA A 103 27.89 33.82 -1.81
CA ALA A 103 28.54 32.68 -1.18
C ALA A 103 29.71 32.23 -2.07
N ARG A 104 30.92 32.61 -1.66
CA ARG A 104 32.19 32.27 -2.29
C ARG A 104 32.63 30.90 -1.76
N PHE A 105 32.50 29.84 -2.54
CA PHE A 105 33.27 28.61 -2.31
C PHE A 105 34.70 28.90 -2.75
N HIS A 106 35.64 28.91 -1.80
CA HIS A 106 37.06 28.94 -2.11
C HIS A 106 37.52 27.50 -2.39
N GLU A 107 37.94 27.27 -3.63
CA GLU A 107 38.75 26.13 -4.04
C GLU A 107 40.11 26.19 -3.32
N GLY A 108 40.47 25.10 -2.65
CA GLY A 108 41.81 24.81 -2.17
C GLY A 108 42.22 23.47 -2.77
N GLY A 109 43.09 23.53 -3.77
CA GLY A 109 43.48 22.39 -4.59
C GLY A 109 44.27 21.32 -3.83
N SER A 110 43.95 20.07 -4.14
CA SER A 110 44.93 18.98 -4.26
C SER A 110 44.46 18.10 -5.42
N SER A 111 45.28 18.04 -6.47
CA SER A 111 45.08 17.19 -7.62
C SER A 111 45.25 15.73 -7.20
N VAL A 112 44.13 15.02 -7.03
CA VAL A 112 44.14 13.56 -6.95
C VAL A 112 44.10 13.05 -8.39
N GLU A 113 45.19 12.44 -8.84
CA GLU A 113 45.20 11.67 -10.09
C GLU A 113 44.17 10.54 -9.97
N LEU A 114 43.15 10.60 -10.83
CA LEU A 114 42.21 9.50 -11.04
C LEU A 114 42.98 8.36 -11.71
N GLU A 115 43.48 7.42 -10.90
CA GLU A 115 43.82 6.09 -11.39
C GLU A 115 42.58 5.56 -12.15
N GLN A 116 42.80 5.21 -13.42
CA GLN A 116 41.77 4.63 -14.28
C GLN A 116 41.32 3.30 -13.66
N THR A 117 40.27 3.35 -12.85
CA THR A 117 39.57 2.14 -12.44
C THR A 117 38.99 1.51 -13.71
N PRO A 118 39.22 0.20 -13.93
CA PRO A 118 38.68 -0.45 -15.11
C PRO A 118 37.16 -0.28 -15.08
N ARG A 119 36.56 0.08 -16.22
CA ARG A 119 35.10 0.11 -16.39
C ARG A 119 34.56 -1.29 -16.08
N VAL A 120 34.17 -1.52 -14.83
CA VAL A 120 33.39 -2.68 -14.46
C VAL A 120 32.04 -2.44 -15.13
N ASN A 121 31.74 -3.23 -16.15
CA ASN A 121 30.39 -3.31 -16.70
C ASN A 121 29.49 -3.75 -15.54
N MET A 122 28.77 -2.80 -14.92
CA MET A 122 27.81 -3.05 -13.84
C MET A 122 26.69 -4.01 -14.27
N TRP A 123 26.59 -4.26 -15.58
CA TRP A 123 25.64 -5.13 -16.26
C TRP A 123 26.26 -6.41 -16.81
N ALA A 124 27.54 -6.68 -16.57
CA ALA A 124 28.08 -8.01 -16.83
C ALA A 124 27.44 -8.96 -15.82
N GLU A 125 26.63 -9.90 -16.30
CA GLU A 125 26.11 -11.02 -15.54
C GLU A 125 27.29 -11.85 -15.01
N THR A 126 27.89 -11.38 -13.92
CA THR A 126 28.71 -12.23 -13.07
C THR A 126 27.71 -13.13 -12.37
N SER A 127 27.42 -14.28 -12.98
CA SER A 127 26.60 -15.30 -12.36
C SER A 127 27.31 -15.72 -11.08
N VAL A 128 26.94 -15.16 -9.93
CA VAL A 128 27.37 -15.69 -8.64
C VAL A 128 26.63 -17.01 -8.50
N ARG A 129 27.32 -18.10 -8.83
CA ARG A 129 26.74 -19.45 -8.97
C ARG A 129 26.40 -20.12 -7.63
N ASP A 130 26.55 -19.42 -6.51
CA ASP A 130 26.33 -19.99 -5.17
C ASP A 130 25.61 -19.00 -4.25
N GLU A 131 24.28 -19.11 -4.22
CA GLU A 131 23.39 -18.34 -3.34
C GLU A 131 23.67 -18.62 -1.85
N ALA A 132 24.17 -19.81 -1.51
CA ALA A 132 24.50 -20.17 -0.13
C ALA A 132 25.79 -19.48 0.33
N ALA A 133 26.81 -19.37 -0.54
CA ALA A 133 28.05 -18.65 -0.24
C ALA A 133 27.81 -17.14 -0.05
N VAL A 134 26.96 -16.52 -0.86
CA VAL A 134 26.56 -15.10 -0.68
C VAL A 134 25.80 -14.92 0.61
N LYS A 135 24.85 -15.81 0.93
CA LYS A 135 24.08 -15.76 2.17
C LYS A 135 24.95 -15.95 3.42
N ALA A 136 26.00 -16.75 3.34
CA ALA A 136 26.99 -16.92 4.40
C ALA A 136 27.89 -15.69 4.63
N LEU A 137 28.02 -14.81 3.63
CA LEU A 137 28.77 -13.55 3.73
C LEU A 137 27.91 -12.41 4.29
N ILE A 138 26.58 -12.53 4.27
CA ILE A 138 25.63 -11.53 4.74
C ILE A 138 25.21 -11.88 6.18
N THR A 139 26.12 -11.70 7.12
CA THR A 139 25.84 -11.88 8.55
C THR A 139 25.79 -10.55 9.31
N HIS A 140 26.35 -9.48 8.73
CA HIS A 140 26.41 -8.19 9.40
C HIS A 140 25.05 -7.46 9.31
N PRO A 141 24.56 -6.81 10.39
CA PRO A 141 23.27 -6.10 10.38
C PRO A 141 23.14 -5.06 9.26
N ILE A 142 24.23 -4.39 8.89
CA ILE A 142 24.26 -3.42 7.79
C ILE A 142 24.03 -4.12 6.44
N ASP A 143 24.65 -5.28 6.21
CA ASP A 143 24.47 -6.03 4.96
C ASP A 143 23.04 -6.55 4.83
N VAL A 144 22.44 -7.00 5.95
CA VAL A 144 21.02 -7.39 6.01
C VAL A 144 20.12 -6.20 5.69
N PHE A 145 20.40 -5.02 6.25
CA PHE A 145 19.66 -3.80 5.94
C PHE A 145 19.79 -3.39 4.46
N ILE A 146 20.99 -3.40 3.90
CA ILE A 146 21.24 -3.06 2.49
C ILE A 146 20.57 -4.07 1.56
N GLN A 147 20.65 -5.37 1.85
CA GLN A 147 20.06 -6.41 1.03
C GLN A 147 18.53 -6.35 1.06
N SER A 148 17.94 -6.23 2.25
CA SER A 148 16.49 -6.08 2.42
C SER A 148 15.99 -4.79 1.76
N GLY A 149 16.71 -3.68 1.94
CA GLY A 149 16.42 -2.40 1.29
C GLY A 149 16.50 -2.49 -0.23
N THR A 150 17.57 -3.06 -0.78
CA THR A 150 17.73 -3.21 -2.24
C THR A 150 16.66 -4.12 -2.83
N SER A 151 16.35 -5.24 -2.16
CA SER A 151 15.26 -6.14 -2.56
C SER A 151 13.91 -5.45 -2.52
N LEU A 152 13.63 -4.67 -1.47
CA LEU A 152 12.42 -3.86 -1.35
C LEU A 152 12.28 -2.88 -2.52
N HIS A 153 13.24 -1.95 -2.67
CA HIS A 153 13.10 -0.85 -3.61
C HIS A 153 13.12 -1.33 -5.06
N TYR A 154 13.98 -2.29 -5.39
CA TYR A 154 13.99 -2.88 -6.72
C TYR A 154 12.75 -3.72 -6.99
N GLY A 155 12.26 -4.44 -5.97
CA GLY A 155 10.99 -5.17 -6.01
C GLY A 155 9.79 -4.25 -6.31
N ILE A 156 9.69 -3.12 -5.60
CA ILE A 156 8.64 -2.09 -5.82
C ILE A 156 8.72 -1.57 -7.26
N ILE A 157 9.91 -1.18 -7.74
CA ILE A 157 10.07 -0.63 -9.09
C ILE A 157 9.63 -1.65 -10.14
N LEU A 158 10.11 -2.89 -10.05
CA LEU A 158 9.73 -3.95 -11.00
C LEU A 158 8.23 -4.24 -10.98
N LEU A 159 7.63 -4.29 -9.78
CA LEU A 159 6.21 -4.50 -9.62
C LEU A 159 5.40 -3.34 -10.21
N MET A 160 5.73 -2.10 -9.85
CA MET A 160 5.02 -0.92 -10.33
C MET A 160 5.12 -0.77 -11.86
N LEU A 161 6.31 -0.96 -12.43
CA LEU A 161 6.49 -0.97 -13.88
C LEU A 161 5.69 -2.07 -14.57
N SER A 162 5.41 -3.19 -13.90
CA SER A 162 4.57 -4.28 -14.43
C SER A 162 3.07 -3.99 -14.40
N LEU A 163 2.65 -2.94 -13.68
CA LEU A 163 1.26 -2.49 -13.57
C LEU A 163 0.96 -1.32 -14.52
N ILE A 164 1.99 -0.75 -15.15
CA ILE A 164 1.83 0.34 -16.11
C ILE A 164 1.11 -0.18 -17.37
N PRO A 165 0.09 0.53 -17.87
CA PRO A 165 -0.61 0.14 -19.07
C PRO A 165 0.33 -0.05 -20.28
N PRO A 166 0.06 -1.01 -21.19
CA PRO A 166 0.98 -1.37 -22.28
C PRO A 166 1.40 -0.22 -23.20
N ALA A 167 0.54 0.80 -23.37
CA ALA A 167 0.88 2.01 -24.15
C ALA A 167 2.03 2.81 -23.53
N PHE A 168 2.02 2.99 -22.21
CA PHE A 168 3.08 3.69 -21.46
C PHE A 168 4.32 2.81 -21.26
N ALA A 169 4.14 1.50 -21.08
CA ALA A 169 5.24 0.56 -20.93
C ALA A 169 6.17 0.57 -22.17
N ARG A 170 5.61 0.74 -23.38
CA ARG A 170 6.41 0.85 -24.61
C ARG A 170 7.38 2.03 -24.58
N LEU A 171 6.94 3.20 -24.10
CA LEU A 171 7.80 4.39 -23.99
C LEU A 171 8.95 4.18 -23.00
N LEU A 172 8.65 3.61 -21.83
CA LEU A 172 9.65 3.34 -20.80
C LEU A 172 10.64 2.25 -21.23
N SER A 173 10.17 1.26 -22.00
CA SER A 173 11.00 0.17 -22.51
C SER A 173 12.10 0.62 -23.47
N VAL A 174 11.90 1.74 -24.19
CA VAL A 174 12.90 2.34 -25.08
C VAL A 174 14.10 2.87 -24.28
N ILE A 175 13.88 3.31 -23.04
CA ILE A 175 14.92 3.82 -22.13
C ILE A 175 15.48 2.67 -21.25
N GLY A 176 15.05 1.43 -21.47
CA GLY A 176 15.54 0.24 -20.78
C GLY A 176 14.77 -0.13 -19.49
N PHE A 177 13.69 0.59 -19.15
CA PHE A 177 12.86 0.22 -18.01
C PHE A 177 11.80 -0.80 -18.44
N ARG A 178 11.92 -2.04 -17.94
CA ARG A 178 10.93 -3.10 -18.10
C ARG A 178 10.50 -3.61 -16.74
N GLY A 179 9.19 -3.68 -16.54
CA GLY A 179 8.61 -4.32 -15.36
C GLY A 179 8.76 -5.83 -15.43
N ASP A 180 8.86 -6.46 -14.25
CA ASP A 180 8.83 -7.91 -14.09
C ASP A 180 8.07 -8.22 -12.81
N ARG A 181 6.78 -8.57 -12.97
CA ARG A 181 5.88 -8.79 -11.84
C ARG A 181 6.37 -9.92 -10.95
N LYS A 182 6.77 -11.05 -11.53
CA LYS A 182 7.19 -12.25 -10.80
C LYS A 182 8.44 -11.94 -9.99
N ARG A 183 9.48 -11.40 -10.64
CA ARG A 183 10.73 -11.03 -9.98
C ARG A 183 10.51 -9.94 -8.92
N GLY A 184 9.66 -8.96 -9.21
CA GLY A 184 9.30 -7.90 -8.26
C GLY A 184 8.68 -8.47 -6.98
N LEU A 185 7.69 -9.36 -7.13
CA LEU A 185 7.06 -10.05 -6.00
C LEU A 185 8.04 -10.96 -5.26
N ASP A 186 8.89 -11.72 -5.94
CA ASP A 186 9.91 -12.58 -5.31
C ASP A 186 10.88 -11.76 -4.44
N LEU A 187 11.31 -10.58 -4.91
CA LEU A 187 12.16 -9.68 -4.15
C LEU A 187 11.44 -9.07 -2.94
N LEU A 188 10.17 -8.68 -3.09
CA LEU A 188 9.37 -8.18 -1.97
C LEU A 188 9.15 -9.25 -0.91
N TRP A 189 8.83 -10.48 -1.32
CA TRP A 189 8.71 -11.62 -0.42
C TRP A 189 10.02 -11.96 0.28
N ARG A 190 11.16 -11.79 -0.38
CA ARG A 190 12.47 -11.92 0.26
C ARG A 190 12.72 -10.80 1.26
N ALA A 191 12.44 -9.55 0.90
CA ALA A 191 12.59 -8.42 1.81
C ALA A 191 11.68 -8.56 3.05
N SER A 192 10.45 -9.02 2.85
CA SER A 192 9.51 -9.22 3.95
C SER A 192 9.97 -10.28 4.93
N THR A 193 10.92 -11.17 4.58
CA THR A 193 11.54 -12.14 5.52
C THR A 193 12.35 -11.49 6.65
N VAL A 194 12.77 -10.24 6.48
CA VAL A 194 13.59 -9.51 7.47
C VAL A 194 12.70 -8.70 8.41
N ARG A 195 12.51 -9.19 9.65
CA ARG A 195 11.51 -8.64 10.60
C ARG A 195 12.03 -7.54 11.52
N ASP A 196 13.35 -7.42 11.66
CA ASP A 196 14.02 -6.52 12.59
C ASP A 196 14.25 -5.11 12.02
N ASN A 197 13.63 -4.79 10.89
CA ASN A 197 13.79 -3.50 10.23
C ASN A 197 12.58 -3.04 9.43
N ILE A 198 12.57 -1.74 9.08
CA ILE A 198 11.46 -1.10 8.36
C ILE A 198 11.24 -1.68 6.95
N ASN A 199 12.30 -2.18 6.29
CA ASN A 199 12.21 -2.63 4.91
C ASN A 199 11.29 -3.85 4.79
N GLY A 200 11.38 -4.79 5.74
CA GLY A 200 10.50 -5.97 5.72
C GLY A 200 9.04 -5.63 5.98
N CYS A 201 8.78 -4.67 6.88
CA CYS A 201 7.42 -4.17 7.11
C CYS A 201 6.87 -3.52 5.84
N ILE A 202 7.60 -2.58 5.24
CA ILE A 202 7.15 -1.91 4.00
C ILE A 202 6.97 -2.93 2.87
N ALA A 203 7.86 -3.92 2.74
CA ALA A 203 7.70 -5.00 1.77
C ALA A 203 6.38 -5.74 1.99
N ALA A 204 6.05 -6.07 3.24
CA ALA A 204 4.79 -6.68 3.61
C ALA A 204 3.58 -5.78 3.27
N LEU A 205 3.67 -4.46 3.46
CA LEU A 205 2.61 -3.51 3.05
C LEU A 205 2.39 -3.54 1.54
N PHE A 206 3.45 -3.58 0.74
CA PHE A 206 3.32 -3.64 -0.72
C PHE A 206 2.76 -4.99 -1.18
N LEU A 207 3.14 -6.09 -0.53
CA LEU A 207 2.60 -7.41 -0.80
C LEU A 207 1.10 -7.47 -0.46
N THR A 208 0.69 -6.98 0.70
CA THR A 208 -0.73 -6.98 1.09
C THR A 208 -1.54 -6.00 0.25
N GLY A 209 -1.01 -4.83 -0.09
CA GLY A 209 -1.64 -3.92 -1.05
C GLY A 209 -1.81 -4.54 -2.44
N PHE A 210 -0.82 -5.30 -2.91
CA PHE A 210 -0.91 -6.01 -4.18
C PHE A 210 -1.92 -7.17 -4.11
N TYR A 211 -1.82 -8.06 -3.13
CA TYR A 211 -2.68 -9.24 -3.06
C TYR A 211 -4.08 -8.92 -2.53
N ASN A 212 -4.20 -8.29 -1.37
CA ASN A 212 -5.49 -8.01 -0.72
C ASN A 212 -6.20 -6.77 -1.29
N GLY A 213 -5.48 -5.91 -2.01
CA GLY A 213 -6.05 -4.75 -2.70
C GLY A 213 -6.27 -5.01 -4.19
N LEU A 214 -5.19 -5.22 -4.94
CA LEU A 214 -5.28 -5.32 -6.41
C LEU A 214 -5.77 -6.69 -6.89
N ILE A 215 -5.21 -7.81 -6.39
CA ILE A 215 -5.58 -9.15 -6.87
C ILE A 215 -7.01 -9.52 -6.48
N THR A 216 -7.43 -9.26 -5.24
CA THR A 216 -8.83 -9.46 -4.80
C THR A 216 -9.83 -8.64 -5.62
N PHE A 217 -9.41 -7.49 -6.16
CA PHE A 217 -10.24 -6.65 -7.02
C PHE A 217 -10.36 -7.16 -8.47
N LEU A 218 -9.56 -8.15 -8.88
CA LEU A 218 -9.56 -8.72 -10.23
C LEU A 218 -10.43 -9.99 -10.27
N ASP A 219 -11.23 -10.13 -11.33
CA ASP A 219 -12.25 -11.20 -11.39
C ASP A 219 -11.86 -12.37 -12.28
N ILE A 220 -10.96 -12.17 -13.24
CA ILE A 220 -10.55 -13.19 -14.23
C ILE A 220 -9.04 -13.42 -14.09
N LEU A 221 -8.68 -14.40 -13.26
CA LEU A 221 -7.30 -14.67 -12.84
C LEU A 221 -6.86 -16.11 -13.14
N PRO A 222 -5.57 -16.36 -13.40
CA PRO A 222 -5.08 -17.73 -13.50
C PRO A 222 -5.16 -18.44 -12.14
N PRO A 223 -5.25 -19.79 -12.12
CA PRO A 223 -5.14 -20.57 -10.89
C PRO A 223 -3.87 -20.21 -10.10
N GLY A 224 -3.99 -20.11 -8.78
CA GLY A 224 -2.86 -19.80 -7.89
C GLY A 224 -2.35 -18.36 -7.97
N ALA A 225 -3.10 -17.43 -8.59
CA ALA A 225 -2.75 -16.00 -8.62
C ALA A 225 -2.65 -15.36 -7.23
N TYR A 226 -3.40 -15.89 -6.26
CA TYR A 226 -3.40 -15.46 -4.86
C TYR A 226 -2.76 -16.54 -3.96
N PRO A 227 -1.58 -16.30 -3.36
CA PRO A 227 -0.89 -17.27 -2.52
C PRO A 227 -1.43 -17.25 -1.08
N LYS A 228 -2.65 -17.76 -0.87
CA LYS A 228 -3.40 -17.60 0.38
C LYS A 228 -2.62 -17.93 1.65
N GLU A 229 -2.10 -19.15 1.77
CA GLU A 229 -1.37 -19.60 2.96
C GLU A 229 -0.20 -18.67 3.31
N ARG A 230 0.48 -18.15 2.28
CA ARG A 230 1.61 -17.22 2.46
C ARG A 230 1.15 -15.84 2.90
N CYS A 231 0.02 -15.35 2.36
CA CYS A 231 -0.59 -14.09 2.77
C CYS A 231 -1.12 -14.17 4.21
N ASP A 232 -1.79 -15.26 4.58
CA ASP A 232 -2.31 -15.49 5.93
C ASP A 232 -1.15 -15.57 6.95
N THR A 233 -0.08 -16.29 6.63
CA THR A 233 1.14 -16.37 7.46
C THR A 233 1.77 -15.00 7.63
N LEU A 234 1.96 -14.26 6.54
CA LEU A 234 2.51 -12.91 6.58
C LEU A 234 1.67 -11.99 7.47
N MET A 235 0.34 -12.03 7.32
CA MET A 235 -0.58 -11.23 8.12
C MET A 235 -0.47 -11.57 9.61
N PHE A 236 -0.47 -12.86 9.96
CA PHE A 236 -0.30 -13.30 11.35
C PHE A 236 1.01 -12.79 11.95
N GLU A 237 2.13 -12.99 11.26
CA GLU A 237 3.45 -12.55 11.73
C GLU A 237 3.52 -11.02 11.87
N MET A 238 2.96 -10.26 10.93
CA MET A 238 2.94 -8.80 11.03
C MET A 238 2.09 -8.31 12.21
N ARG A 239 0.99 -9.00 12.53
CA ARG A 239 0.18 -8.71 13.73
C ARG A 239 0.91 -9.05 15.03
N GLU A 240 1.74 -10.10 15.05
CA GLU A 240 2.58 -10.41 16.21
C GLU A 240 3.68 -9.37 16.43
N ILE A 241 4.30 -8.88 15.35
CA ILE A 241 5.39 -7.91 15.43
C ILE A 241 4.88 -6.49 15.70
N TYR A 242 3.73 -6.14 15.12
CA TYR A 242 3.13 -4.80 15.20
C TYR A 242 1.69 -4.87 15.76
N PRO A 243 1.52 -5.27 17.04
CA PRO A 243 0.20 -5.54 17.61
C PRO A 243 -0.71 -4.31 17.74
N ASN A 244 -0.12 -3.12 17.84
CA ASN A 244 -0.83 -1.85 18.00
C ASN A 244 -1.01 -1.10 16.67
N SER A 245 -0.40 -1.60 15.59
CA SER A 245 -0.51 -0.97 14.27
C SER A 245 -1.91 -1.07 13.71
N ARG A 246 -2.56 0.07 13.58
CA ARG A 246 -3.88 0.23 13.00
C ARG A 246 -3.93 -0.18 11.54
N PHE A 247 -2.80 -0.03 10.83
CA PHE A 247 -2.68 -0.50 9.47
C PHE A 247 -2.86 -2.02 9.37
N TRP A 248 -2.28 -2.79 10.29
CA TRP A 248 -2.41 -4.25 10.24
C TRP A 248 -3.80 -4.73 10.65
N TYR A 249 -4.48 -4.02 11.56
CA TYR A 249 -5.92 -4.25 11.81
C TYR A 249 -6.77 -4.01 10.55
N LEU A 250 -6.49 -2.93 9.81
CA LEU A 250 -7.17 -2.63 8.56
C LEU A 250 -6.95 -3.71 7.50
N GLN A 251 -5.71 -4.19 7.31
CA GLN A 251 -5.43 -5.27 6.36
C GLN A 251 -6.06 -6.60 6.75
N GLU A 252 -6.13 -6.90 8.05
CA GLU A 252 -6.81 -8.10 8.57
C GLU A 252 -8.33 -8.00 8.31
N ALA A 253 -8.94 -6.84 8.59
CA ALA A 253 -10.35 -6.58 8.26
C ALA A 253 -10.66 -6.80 6.78
N ARG A 254 -9.83 -6.25 5.87
CA ARG A 254 -9.96 -6.46 4.42
C ARG A 254 -9.89 -7.92 4.01
N SER A 255 -9.09 -8.71 4.72
CA SER A 255 -8.99 -10.15 4.47
C SER A 255 -10.33 -10.83 4.81
N TYR A 256 -10.94 -10.49 5.95
CA TYR A 256 -12.30 -10.97 6.28
C TYR A 256 -13.35 -10.48 5.27
N SER A 257 -13.30 -9.22 4.82
CA SER A 257 -14.23 -8.71 3.80
C SER A 257 -14.09 -9.49 2.49
N ALA A 258 -12.86 -9.81 2.06
CA ALA A 258 -12.61 -10.63 0.87
C ALA A 258 -13.16 -12.07 1.03
N GLU A 259 -13.16 -12.60 2.25
CA GLU A 259 -13.79 -13.88 2.61
C GLU A 259 -15.31 -13.80 2.79
N LYS A 260 -15.92 -12.62 2.58
CA LYS A 260 -17.35 -12.35 2.76
C LYS A 260 -17.81 -12.49 4.23
N ASP A 261 -16.89 -12.43 5.19
CA ASP A 261 -17.16 -12.42 6.64
C ASP A 261 -17.18 -10.97 7.14
N LEU A 262 -18.23 -10.24 6.72
CA LEU A 262 -18.35 -8.80 6.92
C LEU A 262 -18.50 -8.42 8.40
N GLU A 263 -19.17 -9.24 9.20
CA GLU A 263 -19.34 -9.03 10.62
C GLU A 263 -18.00 -9.03 11.36
N ARG A 264 -17.11 -9.99 11.03
CA ARG A 264 -15.77 -10.01 11.61
C ARG A 264 -14.90 -8.88 11.09
N ALA A 265 -15.03 -8.51 9.81
CA ALA A 265 -14.33 -7.36 9.25
C ALA A 265 -14.65 -6.09 10.03
N VAL A 266 -15.95 -5.78 10.21
CA VAL A 266 -16.39 -4.62 11.00
C VAL A 266 -15.97 -4.71 12.45
N ALA A 267 -16.10 -5.87 13.09
CA ALA A 267 -15.65 -6.05 14.47
C ALA A 267 -14.14 -5.82 14.62
N MET A 268 -13.34 -6.16 13.61
CA MET A 268 -11.90 -5.91 13.62
C MET A 268 -11.58 -4.41 13.51
N LEU A 269 -12.27 -3.68 12.64
CA LEU A 269 -12.11 -2.23 12.50
C LEU A 269 -12.56 -1.50 13.77
N GLU A 270 -13.60 -1.98 14.44
CA GLU A 270 -14.13 -1.37 15.67
C GLU A 270 -13.18 -1.48 16.87
N LYS A 271 -12.29 -2.49 16.92
CA LYS A 271 -11.34 -2.67 18.04
C LYS A 271 -10.44 -1.46 18.27
N VAL A 272 -9.98 -0.86 17.19
CA VAL A 272 -9.04 0.27 17.21
C VAL A 272 -9.73 1.62 17.03
N GLU A 273 -11.05 1.65 16.79
CA GLU A 273 -11.81 2.85 16.46
C GLU A 273 -11.66 3.97 17.49
N ASN A 274 -11.75 3.63 18.78
CA ASN A 274 -11.73 4.58 19.90
C ASN A 274 -10.31 4.98 20.34
N GLU A 275 -9.28 4.42 19.73
CA GLU A 275 -7.88 4.77 20.02
C GLU A 275 -7.48 6.01 19.22
N ASP A 276 -6.61 6.84 19.79
CA ASP A 276 -6.14 8.07 19.13
C ASP A 276 -5.26 7.72 17.91
N CYS A 277 -5.78 7.91 16.70
CA CYS A 277 -5.04 7.67 15.48
C CYS A 277 -4.13 8.85 15.15
N LYS A 278 -2.81 8.65 15.24
CA LYS A 278 -1.84 9.69 14.85
C LYS A 278 -1.77 9.90 13.32
N LEU A 279 -2.23 8.92 12.53
CA LEU A 279 -2.21 8.94 11.07
C LEU A 279 -3.62 9.09 10.50
N ARG A 280 -4.05 10.35 10.31
CA ARG A 280 -5.37 10.71 9.78
C ARG A 280 -5.79 9.95 8.52
N GLN A 281 -4.85 9.64 7.62
CA GLN A 281 -5.10 8.92 6.38
C GLN A 281 -5.48 7.45 6.64
N VAL A 282 -4.87 6.81 7.63
CA VAL A 282 -5.19 5.42 8.01
C VAL A 282 -6.57 5.37 8.68
N GLU A 283 -6.87 6.33 9.55
CA GLU A 283 -8.20 6.48 10.15
C GLU A 283 -9.28 6.67 9.09
N ALA A 284 -9.02 7.54 8.10
CA ALA A 284 -9.94 7.78 7.00
C ALA A 284 -10.23 6.51 6.19
N LEU A 285 -9.21 5.69 5.97
CA LEU A 285 -9.34 4.43 5.22
C LEU A 285 -10.10 3.37 6.01
N GLN A 286 -9.88 3.29 7.33
CA GLN A 286 -10.67 2.45 8.23
C GLN A 286 -12.16 2.79 8.17
N TRP A 287 -12.51 4.07 8.29
CA TRP A 287 -13.92 4.49 8.26
C TRP A 287 -14.55 4.26 6.89
N PHE A 288 -13.77 4.42 5.82
CA PHE A 288 -14.23 4.12 4.46
C PHE A 288 -14.54 2.64 4.28
N ASP A 289 -13.61 1.75 4.63
CA ASP A 289 -13.81 0.31 4.50
C ASP A 289 -14.94 -0.19 5.41
N LYS A 290 -15.00 0.29 6.66
CA LYS A 290 -16.12 0.03 7.59
C LYS A 290 -17.46 0.47 6.98
N GLY A 291 -17.50 1.63 6.35
CA GLY A 291 -18.70 2.15 5.66
C GLY A 291 -19.15 1.22 4.52
N LEU A 292 -18.22 0.70 3.72
CA LEU A 292 -18.51 -0.26 2.66
C LEU A 292 -19.03 -1.59 3.23
N ASP A 293 -18.36 -2.17 4.23
CA ASP A 293 -18.78 -3.42 4.85
C ASP A 293 -20.18 -3.30 5.51
N LEU A 294 -20.43 -2.20 6.23
CA LEU A 294 -21.75 -1.90 6.81
C LEU A 294 -22.82 -1.72 5.73
N MET A 295 -22.47 -1.09 4.61
CA MET A 295 -23.36 -0.97 3.46
C MET A 295 -23.71 -2.34 2.88
N PHE A 296 -22.75 -3.24 2.72
CA PHE A 296 -22.96 -4.61 2.24
C PHE A 296 -23.76 -5.47 3.21
N MET A 297 -23.63 -5.23 4.53
CA MET A 297 -24.48 -5.83 5.55
C MET A 297 -25.86 -5.18 5.68
N HIS A 298 -26.13 -4.11 4.92
CA HIS A 298 -27.34 -3.31 4.97
C HIS A 298 -27.61 -2.65 6.34
N ASP A 299 -26.55 -2.38 7.12
CA ASP A 299 -26.63 -1.60 8.34
C ASP A 299 -26.56 -0.10 8.03
N TYR A 300 -27.65 0.41 7.47
CA TYR A 300 -27.72 1.79 6.97
C TYR A 300 -27.50 2.84 8.07
N ALA A 301 -27.87 2.54 9.32
CA ALA A 301 -27.71 3.47 10.43
C ALA A 301 -26.23 3.70 10.75
N ARG A 302 -25.46 2.63 10.95
CA ARG A 302 -24.02 2.75 11.22
C ARG A 302 -23.25 3.17 9.96
N CYS A 303 -23.68 2.73 8.78
CA CYS A 303 -23.09 3.10 7.50
C CYS A 303 -23.11 4.62 7.26
N SER A 304 -24.25 5.28 7.53
CA SER A 304 -24.36 6.74 7.42
C SER A 304 -23.36 7.46 8.33
N VAL A 305 -23.17 6.98 9.56
CA VAL A 305 -22.19 7.55 10.51
C VAL A 305 -20.77 7.40 9.97
N ALA A 306 -20.43 6.24 9.41
CA ALA A 306 -19.11 5.98 8.85
C ALA A 306 -18.77 6.92 7.68
N PHE A 307 -19.71 7.12 6.74
CA PHE A 307 -19.49 8.05 5.63
C PHE A 307 -19.51 9.51 6.07
N HIS A 308 -20.26 9.87 7.11
CA HIS A 308 -20.17 11.20 7.71
C HIS A 308 -18.77 11.46 8.28
N ARG A 309 -18.20 10.49 8.99
CA ARG A 309 -16.83 10.59 9.48
C ARG A 309 -15.81 10.71 8.35
N CYS A 310 -16.03 10.03 7.22
CA CYS A 310 -15.19 10.20 6.02
C CYS A 310 -15.18 11.63 5.47
N ILE A 311 -16.27 12.39 5.62
CA ILE A 311 -16.35 13.81 5.20
C ILE A 311 -15.45 14.68 6.07
N GLU A 312 -15.44 14.44 7.38
CA GLU A 312 -14.58 15.16 8.33
C GLU A 312 -13.09 14.86 8.09
N LEU A 313 -12.78 13.60 7.78
CA LEU A 313 -11.41 13.13 7.68
C LEU A 313 -10.76 13.41 6.32
N ASN A 314 -11.52 13.40 5.22
CA ASN A 314 -10.97 13.54 3.86
C ASN A 314 -11.19 14.93 3.26
N GLY A 315 -10.32 15.33 2.32
CA GLY A 315 -10.49 16.54 1.51
C GLY A 315 -11.07 16.28 0.11
N TRP A 316 -11.41 15.03 -0.21
CA TRP A 316 -11.87 14.60 -1.54
C TRP A 316 -13.11 13.69 -1.43
N SER A 317 -13.77 13.45 -2.57
CA SER A 317 -14.94 12.56 -2.69
C SER A 317 -16.14 12.89 -1.79
N HIS A 318 -16.25 14.13 -1.28
CA HIS A 318 -17.37 14.52 -0.42
C HIS A 318 -18.74 14.28 -1.06
N GLY A 319 -18.89 14.54 -2.36
CA GLY A 319 -20.13 14.23 -3.09
C GLY A 319 -20.54 12.75 -2.99
N PHE A 320 -19.57 11.84 -3.09
CA PHE A 320 -19.81 10.40 -2.93
C PHE A 320 -20.23 10.04 -1.50
N TYR A 321 -19.54 10.58 -0.48
CA TYR A 321 -19.88 10.30 0.92
C TYR A 321 -21.25 10.87 1.31
N TYR A 322 -21.58 12.08 0.88
CA TYR A 322 -22.91 12.67 1.08
C TYR A 322 -23.99 11.85 0.39
N TYR A 323 -23.74 11.41 -0.85
CA TYR A 323 -24.69 10.58 -1.58
C TYR A 323 -24.97 9.26 -0.86
N LEU A 324 -23.95 8.50 -0.46
CA LEU A 324 -24.14 7.24 0.26
C LEU A 324 -24.82 7.43 1.62
N SER A 325 -24.44 8.46 2.38
CA SER A 325 -25.09 8.80 3.65
C SER A 325 -26.57 9.16 3.46
N ALA A 326 -26.90 9.92 2.41
CA ALA A 326 -28.29 10.22 2.07
C ALA A 326 -29.08 8.97 1.66
N CYS A 327 -28.52 8.10 0.81
CA CYS A 327 -29.12 6.83 0.43
C CYS A 327 -29.44 5.97 1.67
N CYS A 328 -28.52 5.90 2.64
CA CYS A 328 -28.76 5.20 3.90
C CYS A 328 -29.98 5.76 4.65
N HIS A 329 -30.13 7.08 4.73
CA HIS A 329 -31.29 7.70 5.36
C HIS A 329 -32.59 7.49 4.56
N ILE A 330 -32.53 7.43 3.23
CA ILE A 330 -33.69 7.08 2.39
C ILE A 330 -34.13 5.63 2.65
N GLU A 331 -33.20 4.68 2.75
CA GLU A 331 -33.54 3.29 3.06
C GLU A 331 -34.10 3.15 4.47
N LEU A 332 -33.53 3.83 5.47
CA LEU A 332 -34.08 3.86 6.82
C LEU A 332 -35.49 4.46 6.85
N TYR A 333 -35.75 5.51 6.07
CA TYR A 333 -37.10 6.04 5.89
C TYR A 333 -38.06 4.96 5.33
N ARG A 334 -37.67 4.23 4.28
CA ARG A 334 -38.50 3.16 3.70
C ARG A 334 -38.77 2.03 4.68
N LEU A 335 -37.76 1.63 5.45
CA LEU A 335 -37.88 0.60 6.49
C LEU A 335 -38.86 1.03 7.58
N HIS A 336 -38.76 2.26 8.09
CA HIS A 336 -39.67 2.76 9.12
C HIS A 336 -41.06 3.17 8.59
N SER A 337 -41.20 3.44 7.29
CA SER A 337 -42.50 3.80 6.67
C SER A 337 -43.35 2.60 6.27
N SER A 338 -42.74 1.43 6.07
CA SER A 338 -43.46 0.27 5.55
C SER A 338 -44.18 -0.51 6.66
N ALA A 339 -45.51 -0.36 6.73
CA ALA A 339 -46.37 -1.38 7.30
C ALA A 339 -46.39 -2.59 6.35
N SER A 340 -45.43 -3.51 6.47
CA SER A 340 -45.37 -4.82 5.79
C SER A 340 -45.60 -4.81 4.26
N SER A 341 -44.56 -4.55 3.47
CA SER A 341 -44.38 -5.14 2.11
C SER A 341 -43.12 -4.63 1.38
N SER A 342 -41.95 -4.60 2.02
CA SER A 342 -40.72 -4.59 1.20
C SER A 342 -40.47 -6.03 0.74
N PRO A 343 -40.48 -6.34 -0.57
CA PRO A 343 -40.12 -7.68 -1.05
C PRO A 343 -38.67 -8.06 -0.72
N LEU A 344 -37.87 -7.14 -0.18
CA LEU A 344 -36.48 -7.33 0.25
C LEU A 344 -36.34 -7.62 1.76
N ALA A 345 -37.42 -7.55 2.56
CA ALA A 345 -37.34 -7.65 4.02
C ALA A 345 -36.87 -9.02 4.59
N PRO A 346 -37.22 -10.20 4.02
CA PRO A 346 -36.93 -11.47 4.70
C PRO A 346 -35.52 -12.05 4.46
N ALA A 347 -34.71 -11.45 3.57
CA ALA A 347 -33.48 -12.09 3.07
C ALA A 347 -32.18 -11.44 3.58
N PHE A 348 -32.25 -10.30 4.27
CA PHE A 348 -31.07 -9.49 4.58
C PHE A 348 -31.00 -9.21 6.08
N SER A 349 -29.94 -9.72 6.70
CA SER A 349 -29.44 -9.47 8.06
C SER A 349 -30.44 -9.59 9.26
N PRO A 350 -30.10 -10.37 10.31
CA PRO A 350 -30.91 -10.47 11.54
C PRO A 350 -31.17 -9.12 12.26
N SER A 351 -30.41 -8.07 11.92
CA SER A 351 -30.62 -6.71 12.45
C SER A 351 -31.77 -5.96 11.78
N LEU A 352 -32.12 -6.27 10.53
CA LEU A 352 -33.25 -5.64 9.81
C LEU A 352 -34.60 -6.23 10.23
N GLU A 353 -34.66 -7.50 10.62
CA GLU A 353 -35.87 -8.17 11.11
C GLU A 353 -36.48 -7.54 12.39
N LYS A 354 -35.71 -6.68 13.07
CA LYS A 354 -36.11 -6.04 14.33
C LYS A 354 -36.60 -4.60 14.17
N ILE A 355 -36.57 -4.04 12.96
CA ILE A 355 -36.97 -2.64 12.74
C ILE A 355 -38.50 -2.54 12.71
N ILE A 356 -39.05 -1.88 13.73
CA ILE A 356 -40.50 -1.65 13.85
C ILE A 356 -40.87 -0.40 13.03
N PRO A 357 -41.98 -0.43 12.27
CA PRO A 357 -42.51 0.76 11.62
C PRO A 357 -42.74 1.89 12.62
N ASP A 358 -42.19 3.07 12.33
CA ASP A 358 -42.26 4.25 13.21
C ASP A 358 -42.28 5.52 12.33
N ALA A 359 -43.43 6.17 12.28
CA ALA A 359 -43.64 7.36 11.47
C ALA A 359 -42.76 8.56 11.91
N SER A 360 -42.40 8.65 13.19
CA SER A 360 -41.53 9.72 13.71
C SER A 360 -40.08 9.51 13.26
N LEU A 361 -39.57 8.28 13.37
CA LEU A 361 -38.24 7.93 12.88
C LEU A 361 -38.16 8.03 11.35
N ALA A 362 -39.20 7.61 10.64
CA ALA A 362 -39.31 7.81 9.20
C ALA A 362 -39.18 9.30 8.83
N ALA A 363 -39.99 10.17 9.45
CA ALA A 363 -39.93 11.62 9.19
C ALA A 363 -38.54 12.21 9.52
N LYS A 364 -37.90 11.76 10.60
CA LYS A 364 -36.53 12.16 10.97
C LYS A 364 -35.52 11.81 9.87
N HIS A 365 -35.59 10.60 9.33
CA HIS A 365 -34.69 10.16 8.26
C HIS A 365 -34.96 10.85 6.93
N ALA A 366 -36.22 11.09 6.56
CA ALA A 366 -36.58 11.88 5.39
C ALA A 366 -36.04 13.32 5.48
N ASN A 367 -36.19 13.96 6.64
CA ASN A 367 -35.64 15.30 6.89
C ASN A 367 -34.11 15.31 6.79
N LYS A 368 -33.44 14.29 7.35
CA LYS A 368 -31.97 14.21 7.30
C LYS A 368 -31.45 13.97 5.88
N ALA A 369 -32.09 13.11 5.09
CA ALA A 369 -31.76 12.92 3.68
C ALA A 369 -31.94 14.22 2.88
N THR A 370 -33.03 14.95 3.14
CA THR A 370 -33.30 16.25 2.51
C THR A 370 -32.23 17.27 2.88
N GLU A 371 -31.88 17.40 4.16
CA GLU A 371 -30.80 18.25 4.64
C GLU A 371 -29.49 17.94 3.91
N ILE A 372 -29.14 16.65 3.79
CA ILE A 372 -27.89 16.23 3.14
C ILE A 372 -27.87 16.57 1.64
N LEU A 373 -28.99 16.36 0.94
CA LEU A 373 -29.08 16.49 -0.52
C LEU A 373 -29.39 17.92 -1.01
N THR A 374 -30.03 18.75 -0.19
CA THR A 374 -30.54 20.08 -0.59
C THR A 374 -29.78 21.26 0.03
N ASP A 375 -28.72 20.98 0.79
CA ASP A 375 -27.83 22.01 1.33
C ASP A 375 -27.30 22.91 0.21
N LYS A 376 -27.58 24.21 0.31
CA LYS A 376 -27.30 25.22 -0.72
C LYS A 376 -25.81 25.47 -0.90
N GLU A 377 -24.97 25.10 0.06
CA GLU A 377 -23.50 25.18 -0.05
C GLU A 377 -22.92 23.98 -0.85
N ARG A 378 -23.74 22.95 -1.10
CA ARG A 378 -23.40 21.78 -1.92
C ARG A 378 -23.89 22.02 -3.34
N ASN A 379 -23.32 23.05 -3.95
CA ASN A 379 -23.71 23.61 -5.23
C ASN A 379 -23.75 22.55 -6.34
N ALA A 380 -24.46 22.84 -7.44
CA ALA A 380 -24.45 22.00 -8.64
C ALA A 380 -23.03 21.61 -9.12
N THR A 381 -22.01 22.41 -8.82
CA THR A 381 -20.59 22.08 -9.06
C THR A 381 -20.06 20.88 -8.28
N SER A 382 -20.58 20.58 -7.08
CA SER A 382 -20.23 19.39 -6.28
C SER A 382 -20.78 18.09 -6.87
N PHE A 383 -21.80 18.19 -7.73
CA PHE A 383 -22.40 17.08 -8.48
C PHE A 383 -22.17 17.17 -10.00
N ARG A 384 -21.61 18.27 -10.52
CA ARG A 384 -21.10 18.38 -11.91
C ARG A 384 -19.77 17.63 -12.02
N GLY A 385 -19.84 16.31 -11.87
CA GLY A 385 -18.89 15.36 -12.45
C GLY A 385 -19.39 14.77 -13.77
N LEU A 386 -20.70 14.86 -14.05
CA LEU A 386 -21.33 14.34 -15.27
C LEU A 386 -21.31 15.39 -16.38
N ALA A 387 -20.12 15.80 -16.83
CA ALA A 387 -19.98 16.50 -18.12
C ALA A 387 -20.13 15.54 -19.31
N HIS A 388 -20.14 14.24 -19.04
CA HIS A 388 -20.27 13.16 -20.00
C HIS A 388 -21.55 12.35 -19.71
N ALA A 389 -22.19 11.84 -20.77
CA ALA A 389 -23.23 10.83 -20.63
C ALA A 389 -22.66 9.64 -19.84
N GLU A 390 -23.49 8.93 -19.06
CA GLU A 390 -23.12 7.70 -18.36
C GLU A 390 -22.65 6.64 -19.38
N SER A 391 -21.38 6.73 -19.75
CA SER A 391 -20.75 5.96 -20.83
C SER A 391 -20.26 4.59 -20.36
N TRP A 392 -20.16 4.44 -19.04
CA TRP A 392 -19.59 3.29 -18.36
C TRP A 392 -20.53 2.11 -18.09
N PRO A 393 -21.87 2.25 -17.93
CA PRO A 393 -22.73 1.11 -17.56
C PRO A 393 -22.71 -0.01 -18.60
N ALA A 394 -22.74 0.35 -19.89
CA ALA A 394 -22.75 -0.62 -20.99
C ALA A 394 -21.45 -1.43 -21.13
N PRO A 395 -20.24 -0.84 -21.07
CA PRO A 395 -18.99 -1.61 -21.05
C PRO A 395 -18.79 -2.36 -19.73
N ALA A 396 -19.19 -1.78 -18.59
CA ALA A 396 -19.16 -2.49 -17.30
C ALA A 396 -20.05 -3.73 -17.32
N ALA A 397 -21.28 -3.64 -17.83
CA ALA A 397 -22.17 -4.79 -17.95
C ALA A 397 -21.58 -5.92 -18.81
N ARG A 398 -20.89 -5.58 -19.91
CA ARG A 398 -20.18 -6.58 -20.74
C ARG A 398 -19.06 -7.25 -19.98
N TYR A 399 -18.31 -6.48 -19.20
CA TYR A 399 -17.28 -7.03 -18.33
C TYR A 399 -17.89 -7.99 -17.29
N GLU A 400 -18.96 -7.61 -16.60
CA GLU A 400 -19.61 -8.48 -15.61
C GLU A 400 -20.18 -9.76 -16.23
N LEU A 401 -20.73 -9.68 -17.46
CA LEU A 401 -21.13 -10.88 -18.21
C LEU A 401 -19.93 -11.78 -18.56
N ALA A 402 -18.77 -11.18 -18.87
CA ALA A 402 -17.55 -11.96 -19.08
C ALA A 402 -17.10 -12.67 -17.80
N VAL A 403 -17.21 -12.01 -16.64
CA VAL A 403 -16.93 -12.63 -15.33
C VAL A 403 -17.87 -13.81 -15.07
N ALA A 404 -19.16 -13.66 -15.36
CA ALA A 404 -20.11 -14.76 -15.24
C ALA A 404 -19.73 -15.96 -16.12
N ALA A 405 -19.38 -15.72 -17.39
CA ALA A 405 -18.90 -16.76 -18.30
C ALA A 405 -17.59 -17.40 -17.82
N TRP A 406 -16.67 -16.63 -17.24
CA TRP A 406 -15.43 -17.14 -16.62
C TRP A 406 -15.72 -18.08 -15.44
N VAL A 407 -16.63 -17.70 -14.54
CA VAL A 407 -17.02 -18.53 -13.39
C VAL A 407 -17.73 -19.79 -13.86
N GLU A 408 -18.65 -19.69 -14.81
CA GLU A 408 -19.31 -20.85 -15.44
C GLU A 408 -18.32 -21.78 -16.14
N ALA A 409 -17.21 -21.25 -16.66
CA ALA A 409 -16.14 -22.05 -17.24
C ALA A 409 -15.31 -22.84 -16.21
N GLY A 410 -15.56 -22.64 -14.91
CA GLY A 410 -14.81 -23.23 -13.81
C GLY A 410 -13.69 -22.34 -13.27
N GLY A 411 -13.66 -21.07 -13.67
CA GLY A 411 -12.76 -20.04 -13.17
C GLY A 411 -13.05 -19.60 -11.74
N SER A 412 -12.10 -18.89 -11.14
CA SER A 412 -12.23 -18.28 -9.80
C SER A 412 -11.94 -16.78 -9.89
N THR A 413 -12.67 -15.97 -9.12
CA THR A 413 -12.34 -14.55 -8.95
C THR A 413 -11.19 -14.35 -7.97
N GLY A 414 -10.65 -13.14 -7.87
CA GLY A 414 -9.65 -12.80 -6.86
C GLY A 414 -10.18 -12.94 -5.43
N ALA A 415 -11.44 -12.58 -5.20
CA ALA A 415 -12.11 -12.81 -3.93
C ALA A 415 -12.30 -14.31 -3.63
N ASP A 416 -12.65 -15.12 -4.63
CA ASP A 416 -12.74 -16.57 -4.44
C ASP A 416 -11.34 -17.17 -4.14
N ALA A 417 -10.30 -16.74 -4.87
CA ALA A 417 -8.93 -17.20 -4.63
C ALA A 417 -8.39 -16.80 -3.25
N ALA A 418 -8.82 -15.66 -2.70
CA ALA A 418 -8.50 -15.23 -1.35
C ALA A 418 -9.25 -16.02 -0.25
N SER A 419 -10.40 -16.62 -0.59
CA SER A 419 -11.27 -17.35 0.33
C SER A 419 -11.19 -18.88 0.22
N GLU A 420 -10.61 -19.42 -0.86
CA GLU A 420 -10.32 -20.85 -1.07
C GLU A 420 -9.35 -21.38 0.03
N GLY A 421 -9.92 -21.79 1.17
CA GLY A 421 -9.20 -22.31 2.34
C GLY A 421 -9.85 -21.99 3.69
N SER A 422 -10.73 -20.99 3.76
CA SER A 422 -11.46 -20.59 4.99
C SER A 422 -12.72 -21.45 5.25
N SER A 423 -13.04 -22.37 4.34
CA SER A 423 -14.12 -23.35 4.54
C SER A 423 -13.81 -24.25 5.73
N LYS A 424 -14.52 -23.99 6.82
CA LYS A 424 -14.58 -24.74 8.07
C LYS A 424 -14.30 -26.24 7.88
N VAL A 425 -13.47 -26.79 8.77
CA VAL A 425 -13.36 -28.22 9.07
C VAL A 425 -14.77 -28.77 9.29
N GLY A 426 -15.32 -29.38 8.25
CA GLY A 426 -16.67 -29.92 8.23
C GLY A 426 -16.73 -31.05 7.22
N ALA A 427 -16.22 -32.22 7.64
CA ALA A 427 -16.48 -33.62 7.24
C ALA A 427 -16.76 -34.04 5.77
N ALA A 428 -16.91 -33.14 4.80
CA ALA A 428 -17.22 -33.46 3.41
C ALA A 428 -16.00 -33.42 2.48
N ASP A 429 -14.89 -32.81 2.93
CA ASP A 429 -13.75 -32.49 2.05
C ASP A 429 -12.67 -33.60 1.98
N GLU A 430 -12.84 -34.69 2.73
CA GLU A 430 -11.91 -35.83 2.71
C GLU A 430 -11.95 -36.63 1.39
N LYS A 431 -12.98 -36.44 0.55
CA LYS A 431 -13.05 -37.06 -0.77
C LYS A 431 -12.34 -36.28 -1.87
N ARG A 432 -11.95 -35.02 -1.67
CA ARG A 432 -11.31 -34.20 -2.71
C ARG A 432 -9.77 -34.25 -2.69
N LYS A 433 -9.17 -34.72 -1.59
CA LYS A 433 -7.70 -34.72 -1.38
C LYS A 433 -6.95 -36.00 -1.78
N LYS A 434 -7.57 -36.97 -2.45
CA LYS A 434 -6.86 -38.17 -2.92
C LYS A 434 -6.96 -38.35 -4.42
N GLY A 435 -5.97 -37.80 -5.13
CA GLY A 435 -5.57 -38.22 -6.46
C GLY A 435 -6.08 -37.35 -7.61
N ALA A 436 -5.34 -36.28 -7.95
CA ALA A 436 -5.28 -35.74 -9.31
C ALA A 436 -4.12 -34.75 -9.40
N GLY A 437 -3.28 -34.87 -10.43
CA GLY A 437 -2.52 -33.70 -10.88
C GLY A 437 -3.52 -32.60 -11.24
N ASP A 438 -3.21 -31.37 -10.84
CA ASP A 438 -4.10 -30.20 -10.89
C ASP A 438 -4.33 -29.72 -12.35
N GLN A 439 -5.01 -30.53 -13.16
CA GLN A 439 -5.46 -30.15 -14.49
C GLN A 439 -6.93 -29.74 -14.40
N ARG A 440 -7.18 -28.53 -13.88
CA ARG A 440 -8.52 -27.91 -13.88
C ARG A 440 -9.03 -27.91 -15.32
N THR A 441 -10.10 -28.66 -15.58
CA THR A 441 -10.70 -28.74 -16.92
C THR A 441 -11.67 -27.59 -17.06
N TYR A 442 -11.39 -26.66 -17.98
CA TYR A 442 -12.24 -25.51 -18.26
C TYR A 442 -13.28 -25.84 -19.33
N ASP A 443 -14.48 -25.26 -19.20
CA ASP A 443 -15.41 -25.21 -20.32
C ASP A 443 -14.91 -24.18 -21.35
N MET A 444 -14.33 -24.69 -22.42
CA MET A 444 -13.70 -23.88 -23.45
C MET A 444 -14.71 -23.05 -24.28
N ASP A 445 -15.99 -23.43 -24.34
CA ASP A 445 -17.00 -22.62 -25.03
C ASP A 445 -17.35 -21.38 -24.18
N LYS A 446 -17.43 -21.56 -22.86
CA LYS A 446 -17.59 -20.46 -21.91
C LYS A 446 -16.36 -19.54 -21.86
N LEU A 447 -15.15 -20.06 -21.98
CA LEU A 447 -13.95 -19.23 -22.13
C LEU A 447 -13.97 -18.38 -23.41
N VAL A 448 -14.49 -18.93 -24.52
CA VAL A 448 -14.66 -18.19 -25.78
C VAL A 448 -15.70 -17.09 -25.65
N GLU A 449 -16.84 -17.37 -25.00
CA GLU A 449 -17.87 -16.38 -24.67
C GLU A 449 -17.29 -15.24 -23.81
N CYS A 450 -16.57 -15.60 -22.74
CA CYS A 450 -15.85 -14.66 -21.88
C CYS A 450 -14.89 -13.78 -22.71
N SER A 451 -14.08 -14.39 -23.59
CA SER A 451 -13.15 -13.64 -24.43
C SER A 451 -13.86 -12.65 -25.34
N LYS A 452 -14.99 -13.05 -25.97
CA LYS A 452 -15.75 -12.16 -26.83
C LYS A 452 -16.30 -10.94 -26.08
N LEU A 453 -16.87 -11.15 -24.90
CA LEU A 453 -17.41 -10.08 -24.05
C LEU A 453 -16.32 -9.10 -23.58
N LEU A 454 -15.12 -9.61 -23.26
CA LEU A 454 -13.98 -8.77 -22.94
C LEU A 454 -13.50 -7.95 -24.14
N GLU A 455 -13.52 -8.49 -25.36
CA GLU A 455 -13.20 -7.72 -26.57
C GLU A 455 -14.24 -6.62 -26.82
N GLU A 456 -15.53 -6.90 -26.63
CA GLU A 456 -16.59 -5.90 -26.74
C GLU A 456 -16.43 -4.77 -25.71
N ALA A 457 -16.07 -5.11 -24.46
CA ALA A 457 -15.78 -4.12 -23.43
C ALA A 457 -14.50 -3.33 -23.73
N ALA A 458 -13.46 -3.96 -24.26
CA ALA A 458 -12.19 -3.32 -24.60
C ALA A 458 -12.27 -2.41 -25.84
N ALA A 459 -13.17 -2.73 -26.77
CA ALA A 459 -13.39 -1.96 -28.00
C ALA A 459 -14.39 -0.81 -27.81
N TRP A 460 -14.88 -0.60 -26.59
CA TRP A 460 -15.77 0.52 -26.28
C TRP A 460 -15.02 1.85 -26.42
N ASP A 461 -15.71 2.89 -26.89
CA ASP A 461 -15.17 4.25 -26.87
C ASP A 461 -14.78 4.63 -25.43
N SER A 462 -13.82 5.55 -25.26
CA SER A 462 -13.36 5.98 -23.94
C SER A 462 -14.53 6.34 -23.02
N PHE A 463 -14.58 5.71 -21.84
CA PHE A 463 -15.68 5.87 -20.89
C PHE A 463 -15.18 6.26 -19.50
N ASP A 464 -16.07 6.79 -18.66
CA ASP A 464 -15.74 7.06 -17.27
C ASP A 464 -15.37 5.75 -16.56
N LEU A 465 -14.33 5.72 -15.72
CA LEU A 465 -13.79 4.49 -15.11
C LEU A 465 -13.01 3.55 -16.06
N ASP A 466 -12.71 3.96 -17.29
CA ASP A 466 -11.91 3.17 -18.23
C ASP A 466 -10.54 2.76 -17.65
N SER A 467 -9.91 3.58 -16.79
CA SER A 467 -8.68 3.17 -16.10
C SER A 467 -8.88 2.04 -15.08
N ARG A 468 -10.05 1.95 -14.43
CA ARG A 468 -10.37 0.91 -13.44
C ARG A 468 -10.78 -0.39 -14.11
N PHE A 469 -11.62 -0.32 -15.14
CA PHE A 469 -12.02 -1.48 -15.93
C PHE A 469 -10.90 -1.94 -16.87
N GLY A 470 -10.05 -1.04 -17.35
CA GLY A 470 -8.95 -1.36 -18.26
C GLY A 470 -7.98 -2.37 -17.70
N ILE A 471 -7.58 -2.25 -16.43
CA ILE A 471 -6.70 -3.22 -15.74
C ILE A 471 -7.40 -4.59 -15.60
N LYS A 472 -8.69 -4.58 -15.25
CA LYS A 472 -9.51 -5.79 -15.13
C LYS A 472 -9.63 -6.53 -16.47
N ILE A 473 -9.97 -5.80 -17.53
CA ILE A 473 -10.11 -6.32 -18.89
C ILE A 473 -8.77 -6.83 -19.42
N SER A 474 -7.68 -6.06 -19.27
CA SER A 474 -6.36 -6.47 -19.76
C SER A 474 -5.88 -7.74 -19.06
N THR A 475 -6.05 -7.82 -17.75
CA THR A 475 -5.70 -9.01 -16.97
C THR A 475 -6.53 -10.22 -17.41
N GLY A 476 -7.85 -10.07 -17.54
CA GLY A 476 -8.71 -11.16 -18.00
C GLY A 476 -8.33 -11.69 -19.38
N ARG A 477 -8.01 -10.79 -20.33
CA ARG A 477 -7.55 -11.19 -21.68
C ARG A 477 -6.20 -11.91 -21.64
N GLU A 478 -5.26 -11.48 -20.81
CA GLU A 478 -3.98 -12.18 -20.60
C GLU A 478 -4.19 -13.58 -20.00
N THR A 479 -5.09 -13.71 -19.01
CA THR A 479 -5.47 -14.99 -18.42
C THR A 479 -6.04 -15.94 -19.47
N LEU A 480 -7.02 -15.51 -20.27
CA LEU A 480 -7.63 -16.33 -21.32
C LEU A 480 -6.61 -16.74 -22.39
N LYS A 481 -5.71 -15.82 -22.76
CA LYS A 481 -4.65 -16.10 -23.74
C LYS A 481 -3.72 -17.21 -23.25
N ALA A 482 -3.37 -17.21 -21.96
CA ALA A 482 -2.58 -18.28 -21.36
C ALA A 482 -3.30 -19.65 -21.38
N LEU A 483 -4.63 -19.64 -21.43
CA LEU A 483 -5.50 -20.82 -21.58
C LEU A 483 -5.81 -21.17 -23.05
N GLY A 484 -5.16 -20.53 -24.02
CA GLY A 484 -5.34 -20.81 -25.45
C GLY A 484 -6.61 -20.18 -26.05
N VAL A 485 -7.18 -19.15 -25.43
CA VAL A 485 -8.34 -18.42 -25.96
C VAL A 485 -7.99 -16.94 -26.13
N ALA A 486 -8.20 -16.40 -27.33
CA ALA A 486 -8.04 -14.96 -27.57
C ALA A 486 -8.91 -14.49 -28.72
N ASN A 487 -9.28 -13.20 -28.70
CA ASN A 487 -10.10 -12.57 -29.73
C ASN A 487 -11.43 -13.32 -30.00
N GLY A 488 -12.04 -13.88 -28.96
CA GLY A 488 -13.29 -14.64 -29.05
C GLY A 488 -13.16 -15.96 -29.82
N ARG A 489 -11.98 -16.58 -29.85
CA ARG A 489 -11.71 -17.87 -30.52
C ARG A 489 -10.67 -18.69 -29.77
N ARG A 490 -10.72 -20.01 -29.94
CA ARG A 490 -9.64 -20.92 -29.53
C ARG A 490 -8.45 -20.77 -30.47
N GLN A 491 -7.23 -20.77 -29.93
CA GLN A 491 -5.98 -20.65 -30.69
C GLN A 491 -5.39 -22.00 -31.09
#